data_AF-A0A7V8WRT0-F1
#
_entry.id   AF-A0A7V8WRT0-F1
#
_cell.length_a   1.000
_cell.length_b   1.000
_cell.length_c   1.000
_cell.angle_alpha   90.00
_cell.angle_beta   90.00
_cell.angle_gamma   90.00
#
_symmetry.space_group_name_H-M   'P 1'
#
loop_
_entity.id
_entity.type
_entity.pdbx_description
1 polymer ?
#
loop_
_entity_poly.entity_id
_entity_poly.type
_entity_poly.pdbx_seq_one_letter_code
_entity_poly.pdbx_strand_id
1 'polypeptide(L)'
;MTTPDDRWVPENADGSGWADVDWVSAARGSRYHYRHAADREEALRALPLCFRVVTRLESAELRPHENTYYVPGFALADFLTELVWHGGAETIWHVEPCQTAPPEARVR
;
A
#
# COMPACT_ATOMS: atom_id res chain seq x y z
N MET A 1 7.64 -25.81 -28.97
CA MET A 1 6.75 -24.66 -28.73
C MET A 1 6.36 -24.71 -27.27
N THR A 2 6.99 -23.89 -26.45
CA THR A 2 6.66 -23.68 -25.03
C THR A 2 5.36 -22.88 -24.97
N THR A 3 4.43 -23.32 -24.12
CA THR A 3 3.21 -22.59 -23.80
C THR A 3 3.57 -21.20 -23.29
N PRO A 4 2.84 -20.13 -23.67
CA PRO A 4 3.00 -18.83 -23.03
C PRO A 4 2.70 -19.00 -21.53
N ASP A 5 3.60 -18.52 -20.68
CA ASP A 5 3.33 -18.46 -19.25
C ASP A 5 2.27 -17.37 -19.03
N ASP A 6 1.02 -17.78 -18.74
CA ASP A 6 -0.15 -16.90 -18.59
C ASP A 6 0.01 -15.86 -17.45
N ARG A 7 1.15 -15.82 -16.77
CA ARG A 7 1.47 -14.91 -15.66
C ARG A 7 2.56 -13.88 -16.01
N TRP A 8 2.96 -13.78 -17.27
CA TRP A 8 4.03 -12.88 -17.72
C TRP A 8 3.52 -11.58 -18.34
N VAL A 9 4.07 -10.43 -17.95
CA VAL A 9 3.92 -9.10 -18.59
C VAL A 9 5.21 -8.28 -18.33
N PRO A 10 5.75 -7.48 -19.29
CA PRO A 10 7.18 -7.16 -19.36
C PRO A 10 7.67 -5.98 -18.48
N GLU A 11 8.95 -6.05 -18.08
CA GLU A 11 9.72 -5.04 -17.32
C GLU A 11 10.40 -3.94 -18.19
N ASN A 12 9.97 -3.76 -19.46
CA ASN A 12 10.66 -3.10 -20.60
C ASN A 12 11.43 -4.10 -21.49
N ALA A 13 11.66 -3.70 -22.75
CA ALA A 13 12.24 -4.57 -23.79
C ALA A 13 13.70 -5.02 -23.51
N ASP A 14 14.34 -4.45 -22.49
CA ASP A 14 15.68 -4.80 -21.97
C ASP A 14 15.65 -5.49 -20.60
N GLY A 15 14.47 -5.63 -19.97
CA GLY A 15 14.27 -6.48 -18.78
C GLY A 15 14.85 -5.97 -17.46
N SER A 16 14.84 -4.65 -17.19
CA SER A 16 15.37 -4.11 -15.92
C SER A 16 14.28 -3.73 -14.89
N GLY A 17 14.30 -4.39 -13.72
CA GLY A 17 13.58 -4.07 -12.49
C GLY A 17 14.29 -3.06 -11.55
N TRP A 18 13.55 -2.65 -10.50
CA TRP A 18 13.83 -1.67 -9.41
C TRP A 18 14.56 -0.35 -9.75
N ALA A 19 13.93 0.79 -9.40
CA ALA A 19 14.64 2.03 -9.09
C ALA A 19 13.83 2.94 -8.15
N ASP A 20 14.56 3.80 -7.42
CA ASP A 20 14.03 4.97 -6.71
C ASP A 20 13.07 5.76 -7.61
N VAL A 21 11.91 6.11 -7.06
CA VAL A 21 10.87 6.84 -7.79
C VAL A 21 11.34 8.27 -8.01
N ASP A 22 11.79 8.58 -9.22
CA ASP A 22 11.93 9.96 -9.67
C ASP A 22 10.53 10.55 -9.94
N TRP A 23 9.99 11.25 -8.95
CA TRP A 23 8.68 11.88 -9.00
C TRP A 23 8.53 12.91 -10.13
N VAL A 24 9.63 13.49 -10.63
CA VAL A 24 9.62 14.43 -11.76
C VAL A 24 9.37 13.67 -13.08
N SER A 25 9.87 12.44 -13.18
CA SER A 25 9.65 11.55 -14.33
C SER A 25 8.29 10.84 -14.29
N ALA A 26 7.81 10.47 -13.10
CA ALA A 26 6.47 9.88 -12.90
C ALA A 26 5.35 10.87 -13.30
N ALA A 27 5.45 12.14 -12.91
CA ALA A 27 4.49 13.18 -13.27
C ALA A 27 4.48 13.54 -14.77
N ARG A 28 5.52 13.13 -15.52
CA ARG A 28 5.66 13.36 -16.97
C ARG A 28 5.44 12.08 -17.81
N GLY A 29 4.96 11.00 -17.20
CA GLY A 29 4.56 9.78 -17.91
C GLY A 29 5.70 8.82 -18.24
N SER A 30 6.79 8.81 -17.47
CA SER A 30 7.91 7.87 -17.66
C SER A 30 7.99 6.79 -16.57
N ARG A 31 8.21 5.56 -17.05
CA ARG A 31 8.47 4.23 -16.44
C ARG A 31 8.43 4.07 -14.90
N TYR A 32 7.60 3.12 -14.46
CA TYR A 32 7.52 2.57 -13.10
C TYR A 32 8.09 1.14 -13.06
N HIS A 33 8.63 0.71 -11.92
CA HIS A 33 9.24 -0.62 -11.72
C HIS A 33 8.26 -1.59 -11.02
N TYR A 34 8.23 -2.85 -11.46
CA TYR A 34 7.44 -3.94 -10.85
C TYR A 34 8.35 -5.16 -10.62
N ARG A 35 8.15 -5.91 -9.53
CA ARG A 35 8.86 -7.16 -9.20
C ARG A 35 7.82 -8.28 -9.13
N HIS A 36 8.17 -9.49 -9.58
CA HIS A 36 7.38 -10.68 -9.23
C HIS A 36 7.20 -10.75 -7.70
N ALA A 37 5.95 -10.68 -7.26
CA ALA A 37 5.62 -10.92 -5.86
C ALA A 37 6.03 -12.36 -5.50
N ALA A 38 6.50 -12.56 -4.27
CA ALA A 38 6.63 -13.91 -3.73
C ALA A 38 5.27 -14.64 -3.83
N ASP A 39 5.27 -15.96 -3.75
CA ASP A 39 4.03 -16.73 -3.66
C ASP A 39 3.14 -16.12 -2.57
N ARG A 40 1.83 -16.00 -2.85
CA ARG A 40 0.89 -15.24 -1.99
C ARG A 40 1.01 -15.64 -0.52
N GLU A 41 1.17 -16.92 -0.25
CA GLU A 41 1.31 -17.45 1.11
C GLU A 41 2.64 -17.02 1.77
N GLU A 42 3.74 -17.04 1.02
CA GLU A 42 5.04 -16.55 1.49
C GLU A 42 5.01 -15.04 1.74
N ALA A 43 4.43 -14.28 0.82
CA ALA A 43 4.24 -12.84 0.96
C ALA A 43 3.41 -12.50 2.20
N LEU A 44 2.28 -13.19 2.42
CA LEU A 44 1.43 -12.99 3.60
C LEU A 44 2.15 -13.36 4.90
N ARG A 45 2.99 -14.40 4.92
CA ARG A 45 3.80 -14.77 6.08
C ARG A 45 4.88 -13.73 6.42
N ALA A 46 5.41 -13.04 5.42
CA ALA A 46 6.42 -12.02 5.59
C ALA A 46 5.85 -10.66 6.02
N LEU A 47 4.52 -10.48 6.00
CA LEU A 47 3.90 -9.22 6.39
C LEU A 47 4.09 -8.94 7.90
N PRO A 48 4.30 -7.67 8.27
CA PRO A 48 4.11 -7.22 9.64
C PRO A 48 2.73 -7.66 10.18
N LEU A 49 2.67 -7.99 11.47
CA LEU A 49 1.42 -8.40 12.12
C LEU A 49 0.33 -7.33 11.96
N CYS A 50 0.71 -6.06 12.13
CA CYS A 50 -0.16 -4.94 11.86
C CYS A 50 0.60 -3.75 11.27
N PHE A 51 -0.16 -2.78 10.81
CA PHE A 51 0.33 -1.49 10.36
C PHE A 51 -0.39 -0.40 11.13
N ARG A 52 0.35 0.65 11.49
CA ARG A 52 -0.25 1.91 11.94
C ARG A 52 -0.52 2.74 10.69
N VAL A 53 -1.78 3.04 10.43
CA VAL A 53 -2.21 3.94 9.36
C VAL A 53 -2.71 5.22 10.01
N VAL A 54 -2.11 6.35 9.64
CA VAL A 54 -2.56 7.66 10.10
C VAL A 54 -3.19 8.38 8.92
N THR A 55 -4.43 8.80 9.09
CA THR A 55 -5.13 9.68 8.15
C THR A 55 -5.22 11.07 8.75
N ARG A 56 -5.24 12.08 7.88
CA ARG A 56 -5.48 13.47 8.26
C ARG A 56 -6.74 13.96 7.56
N LEU A 57 -7.67 14.48 8.34
CA LEU A 57 -8.84 15.17 7.80
C LEU A 57 -8.46 16.62 7.51
N GLU A 58 -8.42 16.98 6.23
CA GLU A 58 -8.22 18.35 5.79
C GLU A 58 -9.52 18.86 5.19
N SER A 59 -10.25 19.69 5.94
CA SER A 59 -11.53 20.25 5.52
C SER A 59 -11.63 21.71 5.96
N ALA A 60 -12.26 22.53 5.13
CA ALA A 60 -12.61 23.91 5.48
C ALA A 60 -13.77 23.98 6.48
N GLU A 61 -14.58 22.92 6.56
CA GLU A 61 -15.82 22.88 7.35
C GLU A 61 -15.64 22.14 8.69
N LEU A 62 -14.67 21.23 8.76
CA LEU A 62 -14.42 20.40 9.93
C LEU A 62 -13.09 20.77 10.59
N ARG A 63 -13.01 20.56 11.90
CA ARG A 63 -11.76 20.74 12.63
C ARG A 63 -10.72 19.74 12.11
N PRO A 64 -9.54 20.19 11.67
CA PRO A 64 -8.46 19.30 11.29
C PRO A 64 -8.12 18.37 12.44
N HIS A 65 -8.01 17.08 12.15
CA HIS A 65 -7.59 16.08 13.11
C HIS A 65 -6.92 14.91 12.41
N GLU A 66 -6.18 14.15 13.20
CA GLU A 66 -5.53 12.91 12.77
C GLU A 66 -6.28 11.72 13.36
N ASN A 67 -6.57 10.73 12.51
CA ASN A 67 -7.11 9.44 12.94
C ASN A 67 -6.02 8.39 12.83
N THR A 68 -5.90 7.54 13.85
CA THR A 68 -4.92 6.45 13.88
C THR A 68 -5.64 5.11 13.88
N TYR A 69 -5.33 4.28 12.88
CA TYR A 69 -5.87 2.94 12.72
C TYR A 69 -4.75 1.92 12.87
N TYR A 70 -5.07 0.77 13.47
CA TYR A 70 -4.18 -0.38 13.53
C TYR A 70 -4.80 -1.52 12.72
N VAL A 71 -4.21 -1.79 11.56
CA VAL A 71 -4.78 -2.70 10.56
C VAL A 71 -3.95 -3.97 10.50
N PRO A 72 -4.54 -5.17 10.57
CA PRO A 72 -3.82 -6.42 10.36
C PRO A 72 -3.12 -6.41 8.99
N GLY A 73 -1.89 -6.96 8.92
CA GLY A 73 -1.10 -6.90 7.69
C GLY A 73 -1.82 -7.46 6.46
N PHE A 74 -2.53 -8.58 6.63
CA PHE A 74 -3.30 -9.22 5.55
C PHE A 74 -4.49 -8.37 5.05
N ALA A 75 -4.97 -7.42 5.85
CA ALA A 75 -6.13 -6.56 5.54
C ALA A 75 -5.71 -5.16 5.08
N LEU A 76 -4.41 -4.84 5.07
CA LEU A 76 -3.92 -3.50 4.75
C LEU A 76 -4.37 -3.04 3.35
N ALA A 77 -4.24 -3.91 2.35
CA ALA A 77 -4.58 -3.54 0.97
C ALA A 77 -6.06 -3.18 0.83
N ASP A 78 -6.95 -3.97 1.43
CA ASP A 78 -8.39 -3.74 1.40
C ASP A 78 -8.75 -2.44 2.13
N PHE A 79 -8.17 -2.22 3.32
CA PHE A 79 -8.37 -1.00 4.11
C PHE A 79 -7.92 0.26 3.36
N LEU A 80 -6.73 0.23 2.76
CA LEU A 80 -6.23 1.38 1.99
C LEU A 80 -7.07 1.63 0.74
N THR A 81 -7.53 0.56 0.07
CA THR A 81 -8.43 0.68 -1.08
C THR A 81 -9.75 1.34 -0.66
N GLU A 82 -10.35 0.89 0.43
CA GLU A 82 -11.57 1.47 0.96
C GLU A 82 -11.39 2.96 1.31
N LEU A 83 -10.30 3.32 2.01
CA LEU A 83 -9.98 4.72 2.31
C LEU A 83 -9.81 5.58 1.05
N VAL A 84 -9.13 5.07 0.03
CA VAL A 84 -8.94 5.82 -1.22
C VAL A 84 -10.25 6.10 -1.94
N TRP A 85 -11.18 5.14 -1.94
CA TRP A 85 -12.47 5.29 -2.64
C TRP A 85 -13.55 5.96 -1.81
N HIS A 86 -13.50 5.84 -0.48
CA HIS A 86 -14.59 6.17 0.41
C HIS A 86 -14.19 7.06 1.60
N GLY A 87 -12.90 7.37 1.79
CA GLY A 87 -12.41 8.21 2.89
C GLY A 87 -12.84 9.68 2.83
N GLY A 88 -13.42 10.12 1.71
CA GLY A 88 -13.90 11.49 1.55
C GLY A 88 -12.77 12.52 1.64
N ALA A 89 -12.80 13.35 2.69
CA ALA A 89 -11.76 14.35 2.95
C ALA A 89 -10.57 13.81 3.78
N GLU A 90 -10.61 12.55 4.20
CA GLU A 90 -9.47 11.92 4.84
C GLU A 90 -8.38 11.60 3.82
N THR A 91 -7.18 12.09 4.10
CA THR A 91 -5.99 11.81 3.31
C THR A 91 -5.07 10.88 4.09
N ILE A 92 -4.56 9.83 3.45
CA ILE A 92 -3.52 8.98 4.05
C ILE A 92 -2.27 9.82 4.26
N TRP A 93 -1.83 9.94 5.52
CA TRP A 93 -0.67 10.75 5.90
C TRP A 93 0.60 9.91 6.01
N HIS A 94 0.54 8.79 6.74
CA HIS A 94 1.61 7.79 6.72
C HIS A 94 1.10 6.39 7.07
N VAL A 95 1.82 5.39 6.56
CA VAL A 95 1.60 3.96 6.84
C VAL A 95 2.93 3.39 7.28
N GLU A 96 2.97 2.76 8.46
CA GLU A 96 4.19 2.14 8.97
C GLU A 96 3.93 0.75 9.57
N PRO A 97 4.86 -0.21 9.44
CA PRO A 97 4.80 -1.48 10.15
C PRO A 97 4.70 -1.27 11.66
N CYS A 98 3.85 -2.06 12.31
CA CYS A 98 3.69 -2.05 13.75
C CYS A 98 3.75 -3.50 14.28
N GLN A 99 4.52 -3.75 15.34
CA GLN A 99 4.62 -5.08 15.92
C GLN A 99 3.47 -5.40 16.87
N THR A 100 2.90 -4.38 17.53
CA THR A 100 1.85 -4.57 18.53
C THR A 100 0.84 -3.44 18.45
N ALA A 101 -0.41 -3.76 18.11
CA ALA A 101 -1.51 -2.83 18.25
C ALA A 101 -1.81 -2.57 19.74
N PRO A 102 -2.15 -1.32 20.12
CA PRO A 102 -2.48 -1.00 21.49
C PRO A 102 -3.76 -1.74 21.92
N PRO A 103 -3.95 -2.03 23.21
CA PRO A 103 -5.05 -2.85 23.69
C PRO A 103 -6.44 -2.38 23.23
N GLU A 104 -6.66 -1.07 23.18
CA GLU A 104 -7.88 -0.42 22.73
C GLU A 104 -8.21 -0.67 21.25
N ALA A 105 -7.21 -0.99 20.42
CA ALA A 105 -7.39 -1.32 19.01
C ALA A 105 -7.68 -2.81 18.76
N ARG A 106 -7.64 -3.65 19.81
CA ARG A 106 -7.94 -5.09 19.72
C ARG A 106 -9.44 -5.30 19.83
N VAL A 107 -10.15 -5.03 18.74
CA VAL A 107 -11.59 -5.33 18.65
C VAL A 107 -11.75 -6.85 18.58
N ARG A 108 -12.55 -7.42 19.48
CA ARG A 108 -12.91 -8.85 19.51
C ARG A 108 -13.89 -9.21 18.42
#